data_AF-A0AAW8L4E0-F1
#
_entry.id   AF-A0AAW8L4E0-F1
#
_cell.length_a   1.000
_cell.length_b   1.000
_cell.length_c   1.000
_cell.angle_alpha   90.00
_cell.angle_beta   90.00
_cell.angle_gamma   90.00
#
_symmetry.space_group_name_H-M   'P 1'
#
loop_
_entity.id
_entity.type
_entity.pdbx_description
1 polymer ?
#
loop_
_entity_poly.entity_id
_entity_poly.type
_entity_poly.pdbx_seq_one_letter_code
_entity_poly.pdbx_strand_id
1 'polypeptide(L)'
;KAQVKEAFDDARAERQAHQAPENWNATFALIPQLGLFVDGEWQVADKETIEDSVEWNLLDFPVQLEGFNIRETVNSFEIDLNIEDQELKYGQLGRQQIQFSDMPTLITENDLLNWLDRKVKRQGLTQIQLRAYLTKLISYLLNVRNFTLT
;
A
#
# COMPACT_ATOMS: atom_id res chain seq x y z
N LYS A 1 18.99 17.38 -23.67
CA LYS A 1 17.96 18.15 -22.92
C LYS A 1 17.75 17.63 -21.49
N ALA A 2 17.78 16.32 -21.22
CA ALA A 2 17.66 15.75 -19.86
C ALA A 2 18.83 16.13 -18.93
N GLN A 3 20.08 16.01 -19.40
CA GLN A 3 21.30 16.35 -18.64
C GLN A 3 21.33 17.77 -18.08
N VAL A 4 20.77 18.72 -18.83
CA VAL A 4 20.71 20.14 -18.41
C VAL A 4 19.68 20.31 -17.30
N LYS A 5 18.54 19.60 -17.38
CA LYS A 5 17.49 19.64 -16.35
C LYS A 5 17.99 19.04 -15.03
N GLU A 6 18.66 17.90 -15.10
CA GLU A 6 19.27 17.22 -13.95
C GLU A 6 20.29 18.13 -13.24
N ALA A 7 21.18 18.78 -14.00
CA ALA A 7 22.14 19.75 -13.44
C ALA A 7 21.46 20.96 -12.77
N PHE A 8 20.31 21.42 -13.29
CA PHE A 8 19.54 22.49 -12.65
C PHE A 8 18.82 22.04 -11.38
N ASP A 9 18.32 20.80 -11.36
CA ASP A 9 17.66 20.22 -10.19
C ASP A 9 18.68 19.96 -9.06
N ASP A 10 19.87 19.45 -9.38
CA ASP A 10 20.98 19.28 -8.44
C ASP A 10 21.43 20.62 -7.85
N ALA A 11 21.67 21.62 -8.70
CA ALA A 11 22.05 22.96 -8.25
C ALA A 11 20.94 23.67 -7.46
N ARG A 12 19.67 23.28 -7.63
CA ARG A 12 18.55 23.77 -6.83
C ARG A 12 18.49 23.05 -5.48
N ALA A 13 18.68 21.73 -5.46
CA ALA A 13 18.73 20.93 -4.24
C ALA A 13 19.87 21.39 -3.32
N GLU A 14 21.05 21.66 -3.88
CA GLU A 14 22.21 22.18 -3.12
C GLU A 14 21.92 23.57 -2.51
N ARG A 15 21.30 24.47 -3.28
CA ARG A 15 20.87 25.79 -2.76
C ARG A 15 19.79 25.68 -1.69
N GLN A 16 18.84 24.77 -1.83
CA GLN A 16 17.81 24.51 -0.82
C GLN A 16 18.40 23.91 0.45
N ALA A 17 19.36 22.99 0.33
CA ALA A 17 20.09 22.44 1.46
C ALA A 17 20.81 23.56 2.23
N HIS A 18 21.54 24.45 1.56
CA HIS A 18 22.18 25.61 2.22
C HIS A 18 21.19 26.60 2.86
N GLN A 19 19.96 26.68 2.34
CA GLN A 19 18.89 27.49 2.93
C GLN A 19 18.03 26.72 3.93
N ALA A 20 18.34 25.45 4.20
CA ALA A 20 17.58 24.66 5.16
C ALA A 20 17.71 25.31 6.55
N PRO A 21 16.61 25.42 7.32
CA PRO A 21 16.61 26.07 8.64
C PRO A 21 17.63 25.48 9.64
N GLU A 22 18.01 24.21 9.45
CA GLU A 22 19.07 23.53 10.21
C GLU A 22 20.46 24.18 10.05
N ASN A 23 20.71 24.86 8.94
CA ASN A 23 21.97 25.55 8.65
C ASN A 23 22.01 26.99 9.19
N TRP A 24 20.93 27.49 9.81
CA TRP A 24 20.82 28.87 10.26
C TRP A 24 21.23 29.10 11.71
N ASN A 25 21.88 28.13 12.37
CA ASN A 25 22.10 28.13 13.84
C ASN A 25 20.81 28.45 14.61
N ALA A 26 19.64 28.15 14.01
CA ALA A 26 18.35 28.48 14.57
C ALA A 26 18.02 27.50 15.69
N THR A 27 17.73 28.02 16.88
CA THR A 27 17.18 27.20 17.95
C THR A 27 15.73 26.87 17.59
N PHE A 28 15.46 25.62 17.25
CA PHE A 28 14.10 25.15 17.03
C PHE A 28 13.33 25.16 18.36
N ALA A 29 12.04 25.50 18.29
CA ALA A 29 11.16 25.31 19.43
C ALA A 29 11.13 23.83 19.81
N LEU A 30 11.05 23.55 21.12
CA LEU A 30 10.89 22.18 21.60
C LEU A 30 9.64 21.57 20.96
N ILE A 31 9.80 20.37 20.38
CA ILE A 31 8.67 19.64 19.80
C ILE A 31 7.73 19.27 20.95
N PRO A 32 6.43 19.64 20.87
CA PRO A 32 5.48 19.27 21.90
C PRO A 32 5.40 17.74 21.98
N GLN A 33 5.63 17.19 23.18
CA GLN A 33 5.50 15.77 23.46
C GLN A 33 4.09 15.46 23.95
N LEU A 34 3.58 14.28 23.59
CA LEU A 34 2.32 13.78 24.13
C LEU A 34 2.56 13.40 25.60
N GLY A 35 1.79 13.98 26.51
CA GLY A 35 1.77 13.59 27.93
C GLY A 35 0.51 12.81 28.26
N LEU A 36 0.65 11.75 29.05
CA LEU A 36 -0.46 11.03 29.67
C LEU A 36 -0.53 11.39 31.15
N PHE A 37 -1.75 11.51 31.66
CA PHE A 37 -1.98 11.76 33.08
C PHE A 37 -2.27 10.42 33.77
N VAL A 38 -1.29 9.93 34.54
CA VAL A 38 -1.33 8.61 35.17
C VAL A 38 -0.95 8.77 36.64
N ASP A 39 -1.76 8.21 37.54
CA ASP A 39 -1.55 8.23 39.00
C ASP A 39 -1.33 9.63 39.60
N GLY A 40 -1.95 10.66 39.02
CA GLY A 40 -1.88 12.03 39.51
C GLY A 40 -0.70 12.85 38.99
N GLU A 41 0.14 12.29 38.12
CA GLU A 41 1.30 12.96 37.53
C GLU A 41 1.26 12.92 35.99
N TRP A 42 1.90 13.91 35.37
CA TRP A 42 2.10 13.95 33.91
C TRP A 42 3.36 13.19 33.54
N GLN A 43 3.20 12.17 32.69
CA GLN A 43 4.30 11.36 32.16
C GLN A 43 4.32 11.45 30.64
N VAL A 44 5.50 11.40 30.03
CA VAL A 44 5.62 11.36 28.57
C VAL A 44 5.05 10.05 28.06
N ALA A 45 4.24 10.13 27.01
CA ALA A 45 3.62 8.96 26.39
C ALA A 45 4.66 8.22 25.55
N ASP A 46 5.12 7.08 26.05
CA ASP A 46 5.91 6.15 25.25
C ASP A 46 4.99 5.32 24.35
N LYS A 47 5.56 4.81 23.25
CA LYS A 47 4.81 4.06 22.23
C LYS A 47 4.11 2.85 22.84
N GLU A 48 4.83 2.10 23.66
CA GLU A 48 4.36 0.89 24.33
C GLU A 48 3.17 1.20 25.26
N THR A 49 3.23 2.32 25.99
CA THR A 49 2.14 2.76 26.87
C THR A 49 0.86 3.09 26.10
N ILE A 50 1.00 3.67 24.90
CA ILE A 50 -0.14 3.95 24.02
C ILE A 50 -0.71 2.64 23.47
N GLU A 51 0.15 1.71 23.03
CA GLU A 51 -0.27 0.41 22.50
C GLU A 51 -0.97 -0.46 23.56
N ASP A 52 -0.55 -0.39 24.83
CA ASP A 52 -1.15 -1.14 25.93
C ASP A 52 -2.44 -0.51 26.47
N SER A 53 -2.62 0.81 26.34
CA SER A 53 -3.80 1.52 26.86
C SER A 53 -5.00 1.52 25.92
N VAL A 54 -4.80 1.21 24.64
CA VAL A 54 -5.85 1.21 23.62
C VAL A 54 -6.28 -0.22 23.32
N GLU A 55 -7.49 -0.59 23.76
CA GLU A 55 -8.14 -1.81 23.29
C GLU A 55 -8.55 -1.65 21.82
N TRP A 56 -7.68 -2.06 20.90
CA TRP A 56 -7.98 -2.01 19.47
C TRP A 56 -8.74 -3.27 19.04
N ASN A 57 -10.02 -3.13 18.71
CA ASN A 57 -10.81 -4.19 18.09
C ASN A 57 -11.14 -3.84 16.63
N LEU A 58 -10.61 -4.64 15.69
CA LEU A 58 -10.89 -4.48 14.26
C LEU A 58 -12.38 -4.62 13.91
N LEU A 59 -13.15 -5.34 14.73
CA LEU A 59 -14.57 -5.58 14.50
C LEU A 59 -15.46 -4.38 14.82
N ASP A 60 -14.93 -3.35 15.49
CA ASP A 60 -15.64 -2.11 15.77
C ASP A 60 -15.75 -1.22 14.52
N PHE A 61 -14.95 -1.53 13.49
CA PHE A 61 -14.93 -0.83 12.22
C PHE A 61 -15.72 -1.60 11.16
N PRO A 62 -16.37 -0.90 10.21
CA PRO A 62 -17.11 -1.56 9.14
C PRO A 62 -16.17 -2.40 8.29
N VAL A 63 -16.57 -3.64 8.03
CA VAL A 63 -15.77 -4.59 7.25
C VAL A 63 -15.95 -4.30 5.76
N GLN A 64 -15.36 -3.20 5.31
CA GLN A 64 -15.47 -2.74 3.94
C GLN A 64 -14.11 -2.23 3.40
N LEU A 65 -13.88 -2.46 2.11
CA LEU A 65 -12.77 -1.87 1.36
C LEU A 65 -13.33 -0.86 0.36
N GLU A 66 -13.59 0.35 0.84
CA GLU A 66 -13.96 1.46 -0.03
C GLU A 66 -12.82 1.78 -1.02
N GLY A 67 -13.17 2.01 -2.28
CA GLY A 67 -12.19 2.28 -3.34
C GLY A 67 -11.43 1.06 -3.89
N PHE A 68 -11.54 -0.11 -3.26
CA PHE A 68 -10.93 -1.34 -3.80
C PHE A 68 -11.68 -1.80 -5.05
N ASN A 69 -10.97 -1.89 -6.17
CA ASN A 69 -11.45 -2.47 -7.43
C ASN A 69 -10.28 -3.19 -8.11
N ILE A 70 -10.55 -4.38 -8.63
CA ILE A 70 -9.56 -5.13 -9.42
C ILE A 70 -9.51 -4.48 -10.81
N ARG A 71 -8.34 -3.99 -11.21
CA ARG A 71 -8.09 -3.41 -12.54
C ARG A 71 -7.04 -4.24 -13.25
N GLU A 72 -7.47 -5.05 -14.22
CA GLU A 72 -6.53 -5.73 -15.11
C GLU A 72 -5.83 -4.70 -15.99
N THR A 73 -4.51 -4.57 -15.83
CA THR A 73 -3.69 -3.64 -16.62
C THR A 73 -2.66 -4.46 -17.38
N VAL A 74 -2.81 -4.57 -18.71
CA VAL A 74 -1.86 -5.30 -19.57
C VAL A 74 -1.44 -4.41 -20.73
N ASN A 75 -0.13 -4.22 -20.87
CA ASN A 75 0.49 -3.56 -22.02
C ASN A 75 1.22 -4.64 -22.84
N SER A 76 0.60 -5.14 -23.91
CA SER A 76 1.29 -5.97 -24.90
C SER A 76 1.70 -5.13 -26.12
N PHE A 77 2.92 -5.33 -26.58
CA PHE A 77 3.46 -4.73 -27.80
C PHE A 77 4.04 -5.83 -28.67
N GLU A 78 3.77 -5.79 -29.97
CA GLU A 78 4.43 -6.64 -30.96
C GLU A 78 5.42 -5.78 -31.75
N ILE A 79 6.61 -6.33 -31.96
CA ILE A 79 7.67 -5.72 -32.76
C ILE A 79 8.01 -6.75 -33.83
N ASP A 80 7.60 -6.47 -35.07
CA ASP A 80 7.94 -7.27 -36.24
C ASP A 80 9.12 -6.62 -36.97
N LEU A 81 10.15 -7.43 -37.25
CA LEU A 81 11.43 -7.02 -37.81
C LEU A 81 11.67 -7.81 -39.10
N ASN A 82 11.44 -7.18 -40.24
CA ASN A 82 11.72 -7.79 -41.53
C ASN A 82 13.15 -7.43 -41.96
N ILE A 83 14.09 -8.36 -41.79
CA ILE A 83 15.53 -8.10 -41.95
C ILE A 83 15.93 -7.89 -43.42
N GLU A 84 15.19 -8.49 -44.36
CA GLU A 84 15.45 -8.36 -45.80
C GLU A 84 14.99 -7.01 -46.35
N ASP A 85 13.84 -6.49 -45.88
CA ASP A 85 13.26 -5.23 -46.35
C ASP A 85 13.63 -4.01 -45.48
N GLN A 86 14.40 -4.20 -44.40
CA GLN A 86 14.71 -3.17 -43.38
C GLN A 86 13.48 -2.45 -42.81
N GLU A 87 12.32 -3.11 -42.79
CA GLU A 87 11.09 -2.54 -42.25
C GLU A 87 10.87 -2.97 -40.79
N LEU A 88 10.68 -1.98 -39.92
CA LEU A 88 10.21 -2.14 -38.54
C LEU A 88 8.71 -1.84 -38.50
N LYS A 89 7.88 -2.85 -38.19
CA LYS A 89 6.45 -2.67 -37.95
C LYS A 89 6.18 -2.82 -36.46
N TYR A 90 5.67 -1.75 -35.85
CA TYR A 90 5.24 -1.74 -34.46
C TYR A 90 3.74 -1.47 -34.42
N GLY A 91 3.00 -2.31 -33.70
CA GLY A 91 1.56 -2.20 -33.57
C GLY A 91 1.15 -2.51 -32.14
N GLN A 92 0.23 -1.71 -31.61
CA GLN A 92 -0.47 -2.07 -30.37
C GLN A 92 -1.51 -3.13 -30.75
N LEU A 93 -1.31 -4.40 -30.37
CA LEU A 93 -2.33 -5.41 -30.59
C LEU A 93 -3.60 -5.00 -29.84
N GLY A 94 -4.70 -4.90 -30.59
CA GLY A 94 -6.03 -4.88 -30.02
C GLY A 94 -6.27 -6.17 -29.24
N ARG A 95 -6.64 -6.00 -27.97
CA ARG A 95 -7.03 -7.02 -26.98
C ARG A 95 -7.71 -8.26 -27.61
N GLN A 96 -6.93 -9.30 -27.90
CA GLN A 96 -7.41 -10.67 -27.81
C GLN A 96 -6.68 -11.27 -26.61
N GLN A 97 -7.28 -11.09 -25.43
CA GLN A 97 -6.74 -11.63 -24.19
C GLN A 97 -7.65 -12.75 -23.70
N ILE A 98 -7.02 -13.82 -23.21
CA ILE A 98 -7.62 -14.77 -22.27
C ILE A 98 -8.04 -13.93 -21.06
N GLN A 99 -9.34 -13.81 -20.77
CA GLN A 99 -9.76 -13.15 -19.55
C GLN A 99 -9.24 -13.99 -18.38
N PHE A 100 -8.48 -13.39 -17.46
CA PHE A 100 -7.96 -14.14 -16.32
C PHE A 100 -9.10 -14.69 -15.44
N SER A 101 -10.28 -14.07 -15.51
CA SER A 101 -11.53 -14.58 -14.94
C SER A 101 -11.90 -16.01 -15.39
N ASP A 102 -11.44 -16.44 -16.57
CA ASP A 102 -11.73 -17.77 -17.12
C ASP A 102 -10.65 -18.80 -16.73
N MET A 103 -9.62 -18.40 -15.98
CA MET A 103 -8.57 -19.30 -15.51
C MET A 103 -8.92 -19.86 -14.12
N PRO A 104 -9.21 -21.16 -13.99
CA PRO A 104 -9.57 -21.72 -12.70
C PRO A 104 -8.36 -21.70 -11.75
N THR A 105 -8.43 -20.85 -10.72
CA THR A 105 -7.48 -20.90 -9.61
C THR A 105 -7.82 -22.06 -8.68
N LEU A 106 -6.82 -22.82 -8.25
CA LEU A 106 -6.99 -23.87 -7.23
C LEU A 106 -7.04 -23.32 -5.80
N ILE A 107 -7.04 -22.00 -5.63
CA ILE A 107 -6.95 -21.34 -4.32
C ILE A 107 -8.33 -21.34 -3.68
N THR A 108 -8.45 -21.96 -2.50
CA THR A 108 -9.70 -21.90 -1.74
C THR A 108 -9.79 -20.61 -0.91
N GLU A 109 -11.00 -20.28 -0.44
CA GLU A 109 -11.19 -19.17 0.51
C GLU A 109 -10.31 -19.32 1.76
N ASN A 110 -10.17 -20.56 2.25
CA ASN A 110 -9.33 -20.87 3.41
C ASN A 110 -7.84 -20.66 3.12
N ASP A 111 -7.38 -20.98 1.91
CA ASP A 111 -5.99 -20.75 1.51
C ASP A 111 -5.68 -19.26 1.43
N LEU A 112 -6.59 -18.47 0.84
CA LEU A 112 -6.48 -17.02 0.80
C LEU A 112 -6.48 -16.42 2.21
N LEU A 113 -7.37 -16.89 3.08
CA LEU A 113 -7.45 -16.44 4.46
C LEU A 113 -6.16 -16.75 5.24
N ASN A 114 -5.63 -17.96 5.11
CA ASN A 114 -4.38 -18.36 5.76
C ASN A 114 -3.17 -17.56 5.23
N TRP A 115 -3.16 -17.25 3.93
CA TRP A 115 -2.14 -16.41 3.32
C TRP A 115 -2.22 -14.97 3.82
N LEU A 116 -3.43 -14.39 3.90
CA LEU A 116 -3.65 -13.04 4.41
C LEU A 116 -3.32 -12.92 5.91
N ASP A 117 -3.72 -13.90 6.73
CA ASP A 117 -3.42 -13.93 8.17
C ASP A 117 -1.92 -13.83 8.44
N ARG A 118 -1.11 -14.52 7.62
CA ARG A 118 0.36 -14.45 7.69
C ARG A 118 0.94 -13.13 7.19
N LYS A 119 0.30 -12.49 6.21
CA LYS A 119 0.81 -11.26 5.58
C LYS A 119 0.43 -9.98 6.33
N VAL A 120 -0.70 -9.98 7.04
CA VAL A 120 -1.27 -8.78 7.68
C VAL A 120 -1.04 -8.77 9.20
N LYS A 121 -0.34 -9.76 9.75
CA LYS A 121 -0.01 -9.82 11.17
C LYS A 121 0.76 -8.57 11.62
N ARG A 122 0.25 -7.89 12.64
CA ARG A 122 0.86 -6.71 13.28
C ARG A 122 0.88 -6.87 14.79
N GLN A 123 1.84 -6.22 15.44
CA GLN A 123 1.85 -6.07 16.90
C GLN A 123 0.66 -5.20 17.33
N GLY A 124 0.07 -5.47 18.49
CA GLY A 124 -1.14 -4.78 18.98
C GLY A 124 -2.48 -5.34 18.49
N LEU A 125 -2.50 -6.40 17.67
CA LEU A 125 -3.74 -7.06 17.23
C LEU A 125 -3.73 -8.54 17.61
N THR A 126 -4.84 -9.00 18.20
CA THR A 126 -4.99 -10.43 18.49
C THR A 126 -5.23 -11.22 17.21
N GLN A 127 -4.65 -12.42 17.12
CA GLN A 127 -4.84 -13.28 15.94
C GLN A 127 -6.31 -13.70 15.76
N ILE A 128 -7.06 -13.81 16.86
CA ILE A 128 -8.49 -14.13 16.84
C ILE A 128 -9.28 -13.00 16.17
N GLN A 129 -9.04 -11.73 16.56
CA GLN A 129 -9.71 -10.58 15.95
C GLN A 129 -9.32 -10.41 14.48
N LEU A 130 -8.03 -10.55 14.14
CA LEU A 130 -7.56 -10.46 12.75
C LEU A 130 -8.26 -11.49 11.87
N ARG A 131 -8.29 -12.74 12.30
CA ARG A 131 -8.92 -13.83 11.54
C ARG A 131 -10.42 -13.61 11.37
N ALA A 132 -11.12 -13.22 12.44
CA ALA A 132 -12.55 -12.91 12.38
C ALA A 132 -12.86 -11.76 11.42
N TYR A 133 -12.02 -10.72 11.41
CA TYR A 133 -12.15 -9.60 10.48
C TYR A 133 -11.91 -10.05 9.02
N LEU A 134 -10.84 -10.80 8.76
CA LEU A 134 -10.51 -11.32 7.43
C LEU A 134 -11.62 -12.22 6.87
N THR A 135 -12.22 -13.10 7.69
CA THR A 135 -13.36 -13.92 7.28
C THR A 135 -14.54 -13.06 6.84
N LYS A 136 -14.93 -12.09 7.67
CA LYS A 136 -16.03 -11.17 7.34
C LYS A 136 -15.72 -10.37 6.07
N LEU A 137 -14.47 -9.99 5.87
CA LEU A 137 -14.04 -9.19 4.72
C LEU A 137 -14.11 -9.99 3.43
N ILE A 138 -13.57 -11.20 3.42
CA ILE A 138 -13.64 -12.07 2.25
C ILE A 138 -15.11 -12.40 1.94
N SER A 139 -15.91 -12.73 2.95
CA SER A 139 -17.35 -12.93 2.80
C SER A 139 -18.06 -11.69 2.22
N TYR A 140 -17.69 -10.48 2.63
CA TYR A 140 -18.23 -9.24 2.08
C TYR A 140 -17.84 -9.05 0.60
N LEU A 141 -16.58 -9.32 0.25
CA LEU A 141 -16.10 -9.19 -1.12
C LEU A 141 -16.76 -10.19 -2.07
N LEU A 142 -16.97 -11.43 -1.63
CA LEU A 142 -17.61 -12.47 -2.44
C LEU A 142 -19.12 -12.27 -2.56
N ASN A 143 -19.83 -12.02 -1.46
CA ASN A 143 -21.30 -12.02 -1.46
C ASN A 143 -21.93 -10.65 -1.73
N VAL A 144 -21.26 -9.54 -1.35
CA VAL A 144 -21.82 -8.19 -1.50
C VAL A 144 -21.22 -7.48 -2.71
N ARG A 145 -19.90 -7.60 -2.90
CA ARG A 145 -19.20 -6.98 -4.03
C ARG A 145 -19.11 -7.89 -5.27
N ASN A 146 -19.55 -9.16 -5.17
CA ASN A 146 -19.54 -10.15 -6.25
C ASN A 146 -18.17 -10.35 -6.91
N PHE A 147 -17.09 -10.26 -6.12
CA PHE A 147 -15.77 -10.65 -6.61
C PHE A 147 -15.65 -12.17 -6.70
N THR A 148 -14.86 -12.64 -7.66
CA THR A 148 -14.51 -14.06 -7.82
C THR A 148 -13.12 -14.33 -7.28
N LEU A 149 -12.89 -15.55 -6.81
CA LEU A 149 -11.54 -16.04 -6.49
C LEU A 149 -10.78 -16.53 -7.74
N THR A 150 -11.52 -16.78 -8.82
CA THR A 150 -11.05 -17.15 -10.15
C THR A 150 -10.66 -15.93 -10.96
#